data_AF-A0A7H8RFA9-F1
#
_entry.id   AF-A0A7H8RFA9-F1
#
_cell.length_a   1.000
_cell.length_b   1.000
_cell.length_c   1.000
_cell.angle_alpha   90.00
_cell.angle_beta   90.00
_cell.angle_gamma   90.00
#
_symmetry.space_group_name_H-M   'P 1'
#
loop_
_entity.id
_entity.type
_entity.pdbx_description
1 polymer ?
#
loop_
_entity_poly.entity_id
_entity_poly.type
_entity_poly.pdbx_seq_one_letter_code
_entity_poly.pdbx_strand_id
1 'polypeptide(L)'
;MSLKPLTLWGHAGTPNPWKFAMILEELNVQYERKFIDFADLKKEPFESINPNGRLPAIEDPNTGISVWESGAILDAIDRYVNEIRRISGVLDRWLECKGCLVGGKYSYVNAAFVPWFDVVPVLWSDKIDIEKDFPHVNAWLTRIKARPAIAKALNDKAKTMTAEGI
;
A
#
# COMPACT_ATOMS: atom_id res chain seq x y z
N MET A 1 4.11 27.98 -6.54
CA MET A 1 2.88 27.86 -7.35
C MET A 1 1.78 27.32 -6.44
N SER A 2 0.55 27.83 -6.56
CA SER A 2 -0.61 27.27 -5.84
C SER A 2 -0.97 25.92 -6.45
N LEU A 3 -1.26 24.91 -5.63
CA LEU A 3 -1.80 23.64 -6.11
C LEU A 3 -3.17 23.88 -6.74
N LYS A 4 -3.42 23.23 -7.88
CA LYS A 4 -4.73 23.23 -8.53
C LYS A 4 -5.61 22.16 -7.88
N PRO A 5 -6.93 22.39 -7.72
CA PRO A 5 -7.86 21.37 -7.22
C PRO A 5 -7.88 20.12 -8.10
N LEU A 6 -8.11 18.95 -7.49
CA LEU A 6 -8.39 17.71 -8.23
C LEU A 6 -9.71 17.81 -9.00
N THR A 7 -9.88 17.10 -10.11
CA THR A 7 -11.17 17.00 -10.80
C THR A 7 -11.80 15.64 -10.51
N LEU A 8 -12.98 15.62 -9.89
CA LEU A 8 -13.79 14.43 -9.65
C LEU A 8 -14.91 14.34 -10.69
N TRP A 9 -14.78 13.40 -11.62
CA TRP A 9 -15.78 13.08 -12.62
C TRP A 9 -16.84 12.13 -12.03
N GLY A 10 -18.11 12.46 -12.19
CA GLY A 10 -19.21 11.70 -11.60
C GLY A 10 -20.54 11.86 -12.33
N HIS A 11 -21.59 11.29 -11.77
CA HIS A 11 -22.97 11.55 -12.13
C HIS A 11 -23.80 11.61 -10.86
N ALA A 12 -24.64 12.63 -10.69
CA ALA A 12 -25.34 12.90 -9.44
C ALA A 12 -26.24 11.74 -8.98
N GLY A 13 -26.80 10.99 -9.93
CA GLY A 13 -27.63 9.80 -9.65
C GLY A 13 -26.87 8.52 -9.28
N THR A 14 -25.53 8.54 -9.19
CA THR A 14 -24.72 7.35 -8.88
C THR A 14 -24.05 7.47 -7.52
N PRO A 15 -24.03 6.41 -6.70
CA PRO A 15 -23.50 6.50 -5.33
C PRO A 15 -21.96 6.56 -5.26
N ASN A 16 -21.24 5.98 -6.23
CA ASN A 16 -19.78 5.84 -6.14
C ASN A 16 -19.02 7.19 -6.18
N PRO A 17 -19.36 8.17 -7.04
CA PRO A 17 -18.74 9.50 -6.98
C PRO A 17 -18.95 10.22 -5.64
N TRP A 18 -20.10 10.04 -5.00
CA TRP A 18 -20.39 10.67 -3.70
C TRP A 18 -19.52 10.10 -2.57
N LYS A 19 -19.19 8.80 -2.61
CA LYS A 19 -18.23 8.20 -1.66
C LYS A 19 -16.87 8.90 -1.72
N PHE A 20 -16.38 9.20 -2.92
CA PHE A 20 -15.12 9.93 -3.09
C PHE A 20 -15.22 11.39 -2.68
N ALA A 21 -16.32 12.07 -2.99
CA ALA A 21 -16.54 13.42 -2.51
C ALA A 21 -16.46 13.48 -0.97
N MET A 22 -17.12 12.55 -0.26
CA MET A 22 -17.04 12.47 1.20
C MET A 22 -15.60 12.28 1.71
N ILE A 23 -14.81 11.42 1.07
CA ILE A 23 -13.39 11.20 1.45
C ILE A 23 -12.55 12.46 1.20
N LEU A 24 -12.75 13.16 0.08
CA LEU A 24 -12.00 14.37 -0.25
C LEU A 24 -12.31 15.52 0.73
N GLU A 25 -13.57 15.66 1.14
CA GLU A 25 -13.99 16.61 2.19
C GLU A 25 -13.34 16.25 3.54
N GLU A 26 -13.38 14.98 3.94
CA GLU A 26 -12.79 14.50 5.21
C GLU A 26 -11.28 14.78 5.28
N LEU A 27 -10.59 14.65 4.15
CA LEU A 27 -9.15 14.90 4.03
C LEU A 27 -8.80 16.37 3.78
N ASN A 28 -9.79 17.26 3.69
CA ASN A 28 -9.63 18.68 3.35
C ASN A 28 -8.83 18.89 2.05
N VAL A 29 -9.04 18.02 1.07
CA VAL A 29 -8.39 18.08 -0.25
C VAL A 29 -9.25 18.92 -1.18
N GLN A 30 -8.68 19.94 -1.81
CA GLN A 30 -9.41 20.78 -2.76
C GLN A 30 -9.73 20.01 -4.05
N TYR A 31 -11.00 20.03 -4.45
CA TYR A 31 -11.46 19.39 -5.68
C TYR A 31 -12.62 20.14 -6.36
N GLU A 32 -12.78 19.93 -7.66
CA GLU A 32 -13.90 20.35 -8.49
C GLU A 32 -14.68 19.11 -8.93
N ARG A 33 -16.02 19.16 -8.91
CA ARG A 33 -16.88 18.08 -9.41
C ARG A 33 -17.33 18.38 -10.83
N LYS A 34 -17.14 17.42 -11.74
CA LYS A 34 -17.68 17.45 -13.10
C LYS A 34 -18.68 16.32 -13.28
N PHE A 35 -19.94 16.69 -13.51
CA PHE A 35 -20.96 15.72 -13.87
C PHE A 35 -20.95 15.48 -15.37
N ILE A 36 -21.09 14.20 -15.75
CA ILE A 36 -21.16 13.75 -17.13
C ILE A 36 -22.33 12.78 -17.29
N ASP A 37 -23.05 12.90 -18.39
CA ASP A 37 -24.15 12.00 -18.74
C ASP A 37 -23.63 10.64 -19.19
N PHE A 38 -24.39 9.57 -18.90
CA PHE A 38 -24.02 8.21 -19.29
C PHE A 38 -23.81 8.04 -20.80
N ALA A 39 -24.53 8.82 -21.61
CA ALA A 39 -24.41 8.81 -23.06
C ALA A 39 -23.06 9.33 -23.58
N ASP A 40 -22.30 10.05 -22.73
CA ASP A 40 -21.05 10.71 -23.09
C ASP A 40 -19.82 10.05 -22.44
N LEU A 41 -19.99 8.97 -21.67
CA LEU A 41 -18.89 8.25 -21.00
C LEU A 41 -17.88 7.59 -21.96
N LYS A 42 -18.21 7.48 -23.25
CA LYS A 42 -17.30 6.98 -24.29
C LYS A 42 -17.06 8.03 -25.37
N LYS A 43 -17.02 9.29 -24.95
CA LYS A 43 -16.72 10.43 -25.80
C LYS A 43 -15.65 11.27 -25.11
N GLU A 44 -14.90 12.01 -25.91
CA GLU A 44 -13.99 13.03 -25.39
C GLU A 44 -14.77 14.13 -24.64
N PRO A 45 -14.24 14.67 -23.53
CA PRO A 45 -12.90 14.40 -22.98
C PRO A 45 -12.79 13.16 -22.07
N PHE A 46 -13.91 12.53 -21.72
CA PHE A 46 -13.93 11.52 -20.66
C PHE A 46 -13.32 10.18 -21.07
N GLU A 47 -13.43 9.79 -22.34
CA GLU A 47 -12.82 8.56 -22.85
C GLU A 47 -11.31 8.52 -22.64
N SER A 48 -10.61 9.65 -22.84
CA SER A 48 -9.17 9.77 -22.56
C SER A 48 -8.82 9.65 -21.07
N ILE A 49 -9.76 9.96 -20.17
CA ILE A 49 -9.59 9.89 -18.72
C ILE A 49 -9.88 8.47 -18.21
N ASN A 50 -11.00 7.90 -18.64
CA ASN A 50 -11.41 6.54 -18.33
C ASN A 50 -11.90 5.82 -19.60
N PRO A 51 -11.04 5.06 -20.30
CA PRO A 51 -11.43 4.34 -21.51
C PRO A 51 -12.44 3.20 -21.23
N ASN A 52 -12.62 2.80 -19.97
CA ASN A 52 -13.67 1.85 -19.58
C ASN A 52 -15.07 2.49 -19.57
N GLY A 53 -15.16 3.82 -19.60
CA GLY A 53 -16.42 4.57 -19.61
C GLY A 53 -17.26 4.34 -18.35
N ARG A 54 -16.63 4.39 -17.17
CA ARG A 54 -17.30 4.19 -15.87
C ARG A 54 -17.00 5.32 -14.88
N LEU A 55 -17.88 5.50 -13.91
CA LEU A 55 -17.74 6.53 -12.88
C LEU A 55 -17.51 5.91 -11.49
N PRO A 56 -16.78 6.60 -10.59
CA PRO A 56 -16.09 7.87 -10.78
C PRO A 56 -14.74 7.75 -11.49
N ALA A 57 -14.19 8.90 -11.87
CA ALA A 57 -12.77 9.08 -12.19
C ALA A 57 -12.24 10.35 -11.49
N ILE A 58 -10.97 10.36 -11.11
CA ILE A 58 -10.26 11.52 -10.56
C ILE A 58 -9.12 11.87 -11.50
N GLU A 59 -8.95 13.15 -11.79
CA GLU A 59 -7.83 13.70 -12.52
C GLU A 59 -7.08 14.70 -11.63
N ASP A 60 -5.75 14.58 -11.58
CA ASP A 60 -4.87 15.52 -10.90
C ASP A 60 -4.18 16.44 -11.92
N PRO A 61 -4.61 17.71 -12.03
CA PRO A 61 -4.03 18.65 -12.99
C PRO A 61 -2.61 19.12 -12.62
N ASN A 62 -2.10 18.75 -11.44
CA ASN A 62 -0.73 19.05 -11.03
C ASN A 62 0.28 18.01 -11.53
N THR A 63 -0.17 16.76 -11.73
CA THR A 63 0.69 15.63 -12.15
C THR A 63 0.32 15.06 -13.51
N GLY A 64 -0.89 15.35 -14.01
CA GLY A 64 -1.44 14.75 -15.23
C GLY A 64 -1.92 13.30 -15.04
N ILE A 65 -2.00 12.82 -13.79
CA ILE A 65 -2.45 11.47 -13.48
C ILE A 65 -3.98 11.43 -13.44
N SER A 66 -4.56 10.42 -14.09
CA SER A 66 -5.98 10.09 -13.97
C SER A 66 -6.16 8.69 -13.38
N VAL A 67 -7.09 8.55 -12.43
CA VAL A 67 -7.41 7.30 -11.74
C VAL A 67 -8.92 7.07 -11.79
N TRP A 68 -9.34 5.85 -12.12
CA TRP A 68 -10.74 5.45 -12.21
C TRP A 68 -10.90 4.01 -11.69
N GLU A 69 -12.14 3.55 -11.53
CA GLU A 69 -12.56 2.43 -10.66
C GLU A 69 -12.38 2.76 -9.15
N SER A 70 -13.50 2.92 -8.45
CA SER A 70 -13.49 3.09 -6.98
C SER A 70 -12.81 1.93 -6.24
N GLY A 71 -12.79 0.76 -6.88
CA GLY A 71 -12.10 -0.45 -6.40
C GLY A 71 -10.59 -0.38 -6.57
N ALA A 72 -10.02 0.25 -7.60
CA ALA A 72 -8.59 0.12 -7.91
C ALA A 72 -7.64 0.55 -6.77
N ILE A 73 -8.06 1.50 -5.92
CA ILE A 73 -7.30 1.92 -4.73
C ILE A 73 -7.43 0.91 -3.58
N LEU A 74 -8.63 0.38 -3.34
CA LEU A 74 -8.89 -0.66 -2.34
C LEU A 74 -8.30 -2.02 -2.77
N ASP A 75 -8.46 -2.38 -4.04
CA ASP A 75 -7.86 -3.53 -4.71
C ASP A 75 -6.34 -3.46 -4.68
N ALA A 76 -5.74 -2.27 -4.79
CA ALA A 76 -4.29 -2.14 -4.65
C ALA A 76 -3.84 -2.50 -3.23
N ILE A 77 -4.53 -2.00 -2.20
CA ILE A 77 -4.28 -2.33 -0.79
C ILE A 77 -4.43 -3.85 -0.58
N ASP A 78 -5.56 -4.42 -0.98
CA ASP A 78 -5.84 -5.84 -0.81
C ASP A 78 -4.84 -6.71 -1.59
N ARG A 79 -4.42 -6.28 -2.79
CA ARG A 79 -3.37 -6.94 -3.56
C ARG A 79 -2.03 -6.95 -2.80
N TYR A 80 -1.62 -5.82 -2.23
CA TYR A 80 -0.37 -5.75 -1.47
C TYR A 80 -0.44 -6.59 -0.18
N VAL A 81 -1.56 -6.54 0.54
CA VAL A 81 -1.80 -7.37 1.73
C VAL A 81 -1.75 -8.86 1.37
N ASN A 82 -2.43 -9.26 0.30
CA ASN A 82 -2.43 -10.63 -0.19
C ASN A 82 -1.04 -11.09 -0.64
N GLU A 83 -0.25 -10.21 -1.25
CA GLU A 83 1.13 -10.53 -1.64
C GLU A 83 2.05 -10.68 -0.43
N ILE A 84 1.92 -9.83 0.60
CA ILE A 84 2.63 -10.00 1.87
C ILE A 84 2.26 -11.34 2.50
N ARG A 85 0.97 -11.69 2.55
CA ARG A 85 0.51 -13.00 3.06
C ARG A 85 1.07 -14.16 2.26
N ARG A 86 1.09 -14.06 0.92
CA ARG A 86 1.61 -15.11 0.04
C ARG A 86 3.10 -15.35 0.26
N ILE A 87 3.92 -14.29 0.26
CA ILE A 87 5.37 -14.38 0.49
C ILE A 87 5.65 -14.91 1.90
N SER A 88 4.98 -14.36 2.91
CA SER A 88 5.15 -14.79 4.30
C SER A 88 4.77 -16.26 4.47
N GLY A 89 3.68 -16.72 3.86
CA GLY A 89 3.30 -18.14 3.89
C GLY A 89 4.27 -19.07 3.16
N VAL A 90 4.91 -18.62 2.07
CA VAL A 90 5.99 -19.38 1.42
C VAL A 90 7.21 -19.49 2.33
N LEU A 91 7.61 -18.39 2.96
CA LEU A 91 8.72 -18.36 3.89
C LEU A 91 8.45 -19.22 5.13
N ASP A 92 7.25 -19.13 5.70
CA ASP A 92 6.87 -19.86 6.92
C ASP A 92 6.98 -21.38 6.73
N ARG A 93 6.38 -21.90 5.65
CA ARG A 93 6.49 -23.32 5.26
C ARG A 93 7.93 -23.75 5.00
N TRP A 94 8.75 -22.88 4.40
CA TRP A 94 10.16 -23.21 4.16
C TRP A 94 10.97 -23.26 5.46
N LEU A 95 10.73 -22.30 6.34
CA LEU A 95 11.48 -22.10 7.58
C LEU A 95 11.14 -23.16 8.64
N GLU A 96 9.93 -23.69 8.64
CA GLU A 96 9.51 -24.85 9.43
C GLU A 96 10.54 -25.98 9.40
N CYS A 97 11.07 -26.30 8.21
CA CYS A 97 11.97 -27.44 8.02
C CYS A 97 13.47 -27.10 8.10
N LYS A 98 13.86 -25.82 7.95
CA LYS A 98 15.27 -25.47 7.66
C LYS A 98 15.89 -24.41 8.55
N GLY A 99 15.11 -23.63 9.28
CA GLY A 99 15.59 -22.60 10.23
C GLY A 99 16.36 -21.41 9.63
N CYS A 100 16.84 -21.48 8.38
CA CYS A 100 17.46 -20.40 7.60
C CYS A 100 17.11 -20.56 6.10
N LEU A 101 17.20 -19.46 5.34
CA LEU A 101 16.75 -19.44 3.94
C LEU A 101 17.65 -20.24 2.98
N VAL A 102 18.96 -20.27 3.18
CA VAL A 102 19.90 -20.91 2.25
C VAL A 102 20.79 -21.91 2.98
N GLY A 103 20.77 -23.16 2.54
CA GLY A 103 21.68 -24.22 3.00
C GLY A 103 21.65 -24.49 4.52
N GLY A 104 20.58 -24.12 5.22
CA GLY A 104 20.48 -24.24 6.68
C GLY A 104 21.38 -23.28 7.46
N LYS A 105 21.97 -22.28 6.80
CA LYS A 105 22.95 -21.36 7.41
C LYS A 105 22.51 -19.91 7.28
N TYR A 106 22.99 -19.09 8.20
CA TYR A 106 22.87 -17.64 8.07
C TYR A 106 23.67 -17.13 6.86
N SER A 107 23.10 -16.16 6.15
CA SER A 107 23.68 -15.51 4.97
C SER A 107 23.04 -14.12 4.81
N TYR A 108 23.59 -13.29 3.90
CA TYR A 108 23.02 -11.98 3.56
C TYR A 108 21.51 -12.03 3.26
N VAL A 109 21.05 -13.09 2.58
CA VAL A 109 19.63 -13.26 2.24
C VAL A 109 18.75 -13.19 3.48
N ASN A 110 19.21 -13.68 4.64
CA ASN A 110 18.44 -13.62 5.87
C ASN A 110 18.29 -12.18 6.39
N ALA A 111 19.37 -11.38 6.35
CA ALA A 111 19.33 -9.99 6.78
C ALA A 111 18.48 -9.10 5.86
N ALA A 112 18.46 -9.39 4.56
CA ALA A 112 17.77 -8.58 3.55
C ALA A 112 16.25 -8.47 3.77
N PHE A 113 15.63 -9.45 4.43
CA PHE A 113 14.20 -9.43 4.74
C PHE A 113 13.85 -8.62 5.99
N VAL A 114 14.78 -8.41 6.92
CA VAL A 114 14.51 -7.78 8.22
C VAL A 114 13.87 -6.39 8.08
N PRO A 115 14.40 -5.46 7.24
CA PRO A 115 13.81 -4.12 7.15
C PRO A 115 12.38 -4.12 6.61
N TRP A 116 12.05 -5.04 5.71
CA TRP A 116 10.71 -5.16 5.14
C TRP A 116 9.70 -5.69 6.17
N PHE A 117 10.08 -6.72 6.92
CA PHE A 117 9.21 -7.27 7.97
C PHE A 117 9.04 -6.32 9.16
N ASP A 118 10.01 -5.44 9.45
CA ASP A 118 9.86 -4.40 10.48
C ASP A 118 8.81 -3.33 10.11
N VAL A 119 8.49 -3.16 8.83
CA VAL A 119 7.49 -2.18 8.35
C VAL A 119 6.06 -2.75 8.40
N VAL A 120 5.89 -4.08 8.32
CA VAL A 120 4.56 -4.71 8.25
C VAL A 120 3.69 -4.37 9.48
N PRO A 121 4.18 -4.49 10.75
CA PRO A 121 3.38 -4.12 11.92
C PRO A 121 3.04 -2.61 11.97
N VAL A 122 3.83 -1.75 11.32
CA VAL A 122 3.61 -0.30 11.32
C VAL A 122 2.53 0.08 10.31
N LEU A 123 2.55 -0.49 9.10
CA LEU A 123 1.65 -0.09 8.01
C LEU A 123 0.40 -0.97 7.88
N TRP A 124 0.41 -2.19 8.43
CA TRP A 124 -0.60 -3.22 8.14
C TRP A 124 -1.03 -4.03 9.38
N SER A 125 -0.85 -3.51 10.61
CA SER A 125 -1.17 -4.24 11.85
C SER A 125 -2.66 -4.58 12.02
N ASP A 126 -3.56 -3.83 11.41
CA ASP A 126 -5.00 -4.15 11.38
C ASP A 126 -5.33 -5.31 10.43
N LYS A 127 -4.42 -5.67 9.52
CA LYS A 127 -4.65 -6.67 8.46
C LYS A 127 -3.77 -7.91 8.58
N ILE A 128 -2.57 -7.80 9.16
CA ILE A 128 -1.59 -8.89 9.22
C ILE A 128 -0.92 -8.88 10.59
N ASP A 129 -0.96 -10.02 11.27
CA ASP A 129 -0.22 -10.29 12.49
C ASP A 129 0.85 -11.34 12.19
N ILE A 130 2.11 -10.91 12.07
CA ILE A 130 3.23 -11.81 11.72
C ILE A 130 3.46 -12.89 12.78
N GLU A 131 3.29 -12.54 14.06
CA GLU A 131 3.52 -13.48 15.15
C GLU A 131 2.46 -14.58 15.16
N LYS A 132 1.20 -14.21 14.98
CA LYS A 132 0.08 -15.15 14.98
C LYS A 132 -0.07 -15.91 13.67
N ASP A 133 0.03 -15.22 12.54
CA ASP A 133 -0.26 -15.80 11.22
C ASP A 133 0.92 -16.61 10.65
N PHE A 134 2.17 -16.27 11.03
CA PHE A 134 3.39 -16.85 10.48
C PHE A 134 4.46 -17.12 11.58
N PRO A 135 4.22 -18.09 12.48
CA PRO A 135 5.03 -18.29 13.68
C PRO A 135 6.50 -18.70 13.38
N HIS A 136 6.77 -19.41 12.29
CA HIS A 136 8.14 -19.80 11.92
C HIS A 136 8.91 -18.60 11.37
N VAL A 137 8.24 -17.73 10.60
CA VAL A 137 8.79 -16.43 10.18
C VAL A 137 9.11 -15.57 11.41
N ASN A 138 8.18 -15.47 12.36
CA ASN A 138 8.41 -14.68 13.58
C ASN A 138 9.61 -15.19 14.40
N ALA A 139 9.69 -16.51 14.63
CA ALA A 139 10.81 -17.11 15.35
C ALA A 139 12.15 -16.92 14.62
N TRP A 140 12.15 -17.02 13.28
CA TRP A 140 13.30 -16.78 12.44
C TRP A 140 13.75 -15.30 12.46
N LEU A 141 12.83 -14.35 12.32
CA LEU A 141 13.10 -12.92 12.42
C LEU A 141 13.68 -12.56 13.79
N THR A 142 13.08 -13.06 14.86
CA THR A 142 13.57 -12.87 16.24
C THR A 142 15.03 -13.30 16.37
N ARG A 143 15.38 -14.49 15.87
CA ARG A 143 16.76 -14.99 15.85
C ARG A 143 17.71 -14.13 15.02
N ILE A 144 17.29 -13.63 13.86
CA ILE A 144 18.14 -12.78 13.02
C ILE A 144 18.37 -11.41 13.68
N LYS A 145 17.32 -10.79 14.19
CA LYS A 145 17.37 -9.48 14.86
C LYS A 145 18.23 -9.52 16.12
N ALA A 146 18.26 -10.66 16.82
CA ALA A 146 19.13 -10.86 17.98
C ALA A 146 20.63 -10.96 17.64
N ARG A 147 21.02 -11.08 16.36
CA ARG A 147 22.45 -11.13 15.99
C ARG A 147 23.10 -9.76 16.27
N PRO A 148 24.30 -9.71 16.90
CA PRO A 148 24.90 -8.44 17.34
C PRO A 148 25.03 -7.37 16.25
N ALA A 149 25.45 -7.75 15.05
CA ALA A 149 25.59 -6.81 13.93
C ALA A 149 24.24 -6.25 13.45
N ILE A 150 23.18 -7.07 13.45
CA ILE A 150 21.84 -6.65 13.04
C ILE A 150 21.21 -5.79 14.13
N ALA A 151 21.28 -6.22 15.39
CA ALA A 151 20.80 -5.45 16.54
C ALA A 151 21.46 -4.05 16.58
N LYS A 152 22.78 -3.98 16.35
CA LYS A 152 23.49 -2.70 16.26
C LYS A 152 22.92 -1.82 15.13
N ALA A 153 22.76 -2.36 13.93
CA ALA A 153 22.22 -1.60 12.79
C ALA A 153 20.79 -1.10 13.03
N LEU A 154 19.93 -1.93 13.64
CA LEU A 154 18.55 -1.54 14.00
C LEU A 154 18.53 -0.44 15.07
N ASN A 155 19.41 -0.51 16.07
CA ASN A 155 19.55 0.52 17.09
C ASN A 155 20.08 1.83 16.49
N ASP A 156 21.07 1.75 15.60
CA ASP A 156 21.61 2.92 14.90
C ASP A 156 20.51 3.57 14.04
N LYS A 157 19.73 2.78 13.29
CA LYS A 157 18.54 3.25 12.54
C LYS A 157 17.53 3.95 13.45
N ALA A 158 17.16 3.34 14.58
CA ALA A 158 16.17 3.91 15.50
C ALA A 158 16.63 5.27 16.07
N LYS A 159 17.90 5.39 16.44
CA LYS A 159 18.49 6.66 16.89
C LYS A 159 18.45 7.73 15.79
N THR A 160 18.76 7.36 14.54
CA THR A 160 18.70 8.27 13.41
C THR A 160 17.27 8.76 13.16
N MET A 161 16.28 7.86 13.15
CA MET A 161 14.87 8.25 12.99
C MET A 161 14.42 9.22 14.09
N THR A 162 14.79 8.95 15.35
CA THR A 162 14.50 9.86 16.47
C THR A 162 15.17 11.22 16.31
N ALA A 163 16.44 11.26 15.87
CA ALA A 163 17.17 12.51 15.65
C ALA A 163 16.60 13.33 14.47
N GLU A 164 16.01 12.65 13.48
CA GLU A 164 15.37 13.26 12.31
C GLU A 164 13.88 13.58 12.55
N GLY A 165 13.30 13.20 13.68
CA GLY A 165 11.89 13.45 14.00
C GLY A 165 10.90 12.59 13.21
N ILE A 166 11.33 11.38 12.81
CA ILE A 166 10.54 10.39 12.08
C ILE A 166 10.05 9.29 13.03
#